data_AF-A0A565CWK9-F1
#
_entry.id   AF-A0A565CWK9-F1
#
_cell.length_a   1.000
_cell.length_b   1.000
_cell.length_c   1.000
_cell.angle_alpha   90.00
_cell.angle_beta   90.00
_cell.angle_gamma   90.00
#
_symmetry.space_group_name_H-M   'P 1'
#
loop_
_entity.id
_entity.type
_entity.pdbx_description
1 polymer ?
#
loop_
_entity_poly.entity_id
_entity_poly.type
_entity_poly.pdbx_seq_one_letter_code
_entity_poly.pdbx_strand_id
1 'polypeptide(L)'
;MENQVFTLFGGLKKQQWKRLNIQGIWNQSPKATSSGLCINGIIYYIECINIGGFYHPDFNELVWFDISFERFGYIKMPITLELSPFEELVLVNYKGKLGCLHYNKDSAEMWTMEDHNKTKQQEWSKIVFSAHDLVERLGYGGFCIAGATPNGEIVIMPRTLEPAQPFYAFYYDPKQNRCAGGQFERFLGELKSGELNIACEL
;
A
#
# COMPACT_ATOMS: atom_id res chain seq x y z
N MET A 1 -20.83 -5.96 13.52
CA MET A 1 -19.36 -6.13 13.64
C MET A 1 -18.89 -5.20 14.74
N GLU A 2 -17.95 -5.64 15.57
CA GLU A 2 -17.31 -4.77 16.57
C GLU A 2 -16.05 -4.17 15.95
N ASN A 3 -15.96 -2.84 15.91
CA ASN A 3 -14.77 -2.15 15.42
C ASN A 3 -13.74 -2.06 16.56
N GLN A 4 -12.60 -2.73 16.39
CA GLN A 4 -11.56 -2.81 17.41
C GLN A 4 -10.18 -2.57 16.80
N VAL A 5 -9.27 -1.97 17.55
CA VAL A 5 -7.85 -1.84 17.22
C VAL A 5 -7.00 -2.53 18.27
N PHE A 6 -5.95 -3.22 17.84
CA PHE A 6 -4.97 -3.80 18.76
C PHE A 6 -3.84 -2.82 19.01
N THR A 7 -3.59 -2.50 20.28
CA THR A 7 -2.57 -1.52 20.66
C THR A 7 -1.29 -2.24 21.09
N LEU A 8 -0.16 -1.93 20.43
CA LEU A 8 1.14 -2.54 20.74
C LEU A 8 1.96 -1.74 21.77
N PHE A 9 1.57 -0.49 22.04
CA PHE A 9 2.29 0.41 22.95
C PHE A 9 2.23 -0.08 24.40
N GLY A 10 3.39 -0.08 25.08
CA GLY A 10 3.49 -0.35 26.51
C GLY A 10 3.90 -1.77 26.92
N GLY A 11 4.31 -2.62 25.96
CA GLY A 11 4.80 -3.98 26.19
C GLY A 11 3.69 -5.03 26.31
N LEU A 12 4.06 -6.31 26.25
CA LEU A 12 3.14 -7.48 26.18
C LEU A 12 1.97 -7.45 27.18
N LYS A 13 2.18 -6.92 28.39
CA LYS A 13 1.15 -6.89 29.44
C LYS A 13 0.11 -5.76 29.28
N LYS A 14 0.35 -4.80 28.38
CA LYS A 14 -0.56 -3.67 28.10
C LYS A 14 -1.23 -3.76 26.74
N GLN A 15 -0.85 -4.76 25.95
CA GLN A 15 -1.46 -5.06 24.66
C GLN A 15 -2.89 -5.52 24.88
N GLN A 16 -3.83 -4.80 24.28
CA GLN A 16 -5.25 -5.11 24.39
C GLN A 16 -5.99 -4.65 23.15
N TRP A 17 -7.09 -5.35 22.87
CA TRP A 17 -8.11 -4.90 21.95
C TRP A 17 -8.87 -3.74 22.57
N LYS A 18 -8.81 -2.57 21.91
CA LYS A 18 -9.59 -1.39 22.27
C LYS A 18 -10.75 -1.28 21.30
N ARG A 19 -11.98 -1.21 21.81
CA ARG A 19 -13.15 -0.86 21.00
C ARG A 19 -13.03 0.60 20.54
N LEU A 20 -13.27 0.82 19.26
CA LEU A 20 -13.33 2.16 18.67
C LEU A 20 -14.73 2.75 18.85
N ASN A 21 -14.80 4.02 19.24
CA ASN A 21 -16.03 4.79 19.22
C ASN A 21 -16.05 5.63 17.95
N ILE A 22 -16.29 4.96 16.82
CA ILE A 22 -16.27 5.62 15.50
C ILE A 22 -17.41 6.63 15.44
N GLN A 23 -17.06 7.91 15.29
CA GLN A 23 -18.03 8.97 15.04
C GLN A 23 -18.41 8.96 13.55
N GLY A 24 -19.66 8.68 13.22
CA GLY A 24 -20.19 8.74 11.85
C GLY A 24 -21.02 7.50 11.44
N ILE A 25 -21.63 7.57 10.26
CA ILE A 25 -22.42 6.48 9.70
C ILE A 25 -21.50 5.59 8.84
N TRP A 26 -21.04 4.47 9.41
CA TRP A 26 -20.42 3.37 8.65
C TRP A 26 -21.52 2.50 8.05
N ASN A 27 -22.06 2.90 6.89
CA ASN A 27 -23.20 2.21 6.29
C ASN A 27 -22.83 0.91 5.58
N GLN A 28 -21.56 0.69 5.27
CA GLN A 28 -21.09 -0.51 4.59
C GLN A 28 -19.79 -0.89 5.25
N SER A 29 -19.63 -2.17 5.62
CA SER A 29 -18.32 -2.70 5.99
C SER A 29 -17.60 -2.94 4.68
N PRO A 30 -16.73 -2.04 4.21
CA PRO A 30 -16.10 -2.28 2.94
C PRO A 30 -15.11 -3.39 3.16
N LYS A 31 -15.06 -4.32 2.22
CA LYS A 31 -13.98 -5.30 2.23
C LYS A 31 -12.72 -4.53 1.82
N ALA A 32 -11.88 -4.18 2.80
CA ALA A 32 -10.60 -3.55 2.52
C ALA A 32 -9.79 -4.44 1.57
N THR A 33 -9.13 -3.82 0.59
CA THR A 33 -8.11 -4.54 -0.19
C THR A 33 -6.88 -4.80 0.70
N SER A 34 -5.94 -5.60 0.22
CA SER A 34 -4.68 -5.87 0.92
C SER A 34 -3.76 -4.65 1.04
N SER A 35 -4.09 -3.49 0.46
CA SER A 35 -3.24 -2.30 0.46
C SER A 35 -3.71 -1.27 1.49
N GLY A 36 -3.40 -1.55 2.75
CA GLY A 36 -3.48 -0.57 3.84
C GLY A 36 -2.12 0.10 4.07
N LEU A 37 -2.13 1.38 4.41
CA LEU A 37 -0.92 2.16 4.67
C LEU A 37 -1.12 3.08 5.87
N CYS A 38 -0.20 3.09 6.84
CA CYS A 38 -0.21 4.04 7.93
C CYS A 38 0.85 5.14 7.70
N ILE A 39 0.44 6.41 7.71
CA ILE A 39 1.35 7.56 7.67
C ILE A 39 0.98 8.49 8.82
N ASN A 40 1.92 8.72 9.75
CA ASN A 40 1.76 9.68 10.84
C ASN A 40 0.47 9.50 11.67
N GLY A 41 0.07 8.25 11.94
CA GLY A 41 -1.12 7.94 12.73
C GLY A 41 -2.45 8.00 11.96
N ILE A 42 -2.39 8.17 10.64
CA ILE A 42 -3.54 8.07 9.74
C ILE A 42 -3.39 6.79 8.92
N ILE A 43 -4.40 5.92 9.00
CA ILE A 43 -4.50 4.70 8.19
C ILE A 43 -5.25 5.05 6.92
N TYR A 44 -4.68 4.72 5.78
CA TYR A 44 -5.29 4.81 4.46
C TYR A 44 -5.54 3.41 3.94
N TYR A 45 -6.68 3.18 3.30
CA TYR A 45 -6.96 1.93 2.62
C TYR A 45 -7.95 2.16 1.48
N ILE A 46 -7.89 1.27 0.49
CA ILE A 46 -8.75 1.34 -0.68
C ILE A 46 -10.05 0.60 -0.39
N GLU A 47 -11.18 1.25 -0.69
CA GLU A 47 -12.50 0.66 -0.55
C GLU A 47 -12.84 -0.21 -1.77
N CYS A 48 -13.06 -1.52 -1.58
CA CYS A 48 -13.58 -2.37 -2.66
C CYS A 48 -15.11 -2.40 -2.61
N ILE A 49 -15.77 -1.86 -3.64
CA ILE A 49 -17.23 -1.94 -3.78
C ILE A 49 -17.56 -3.25 -4.52
N ASN A 50 -18.17 -4.20 -3.82
CA ASN A 50 -18.71 -5.42 -4.45
C ASN A 50 -20.18 -5.18 -4.81
N ILE A 51 -20.48 -5.05 -6.10
CA ILE A 51 -21.86 -4.98 -6.59
C ILE A 51 -22.21 -6.32 -7.22
N GLY A 52 -23.05 -7.10 -6.54
CA GLY A 52 -23.69 -8.28 -7.14
C GLY A 52 -22.81 -9.51 -7.38
N GLY A 53 -21.71 -9.67 -6.62
CA GLY A 53 -20.85 -10.86 -6.71
C GLY A 53 -19.76 -10.77 -7.80
N PHE A 54 -19.72 -9.67 -8.54
CA PHE A 54 -18.62 -9.32 -9.43
C PHE A 54 -17.79 -8.20 -8.79
N TYR A 55 -16.47 -8.29 -8.90
CA TYR A 55 -15.57 -7.20 -8.55
C TYR A 55 -15.87 -6.04 -9.50
N HIS A 56 -16.60 -5.03 -9.03
CA HIS A 56 -16.81 -3.84 -9.83
C HIS A 56 -15.52 -3.03 -9.75
N PRO A 57 -14.88 -2.70 -10.88
CA PRO A 57 -13.54 -2.12 -10.87
C PRO A 57 -13.49 -0.67 -10.39
N ASP A 58 -14.64 -0.03 -10.19
CA ASP A 58 -14.76 1.38 -9.79
C ASP A 58 -14.29 1.64 -8.34
N PHE A 59 -12.97 1.64 -8.14
CA PHE A 59 -12.32 2.16 -6.94
C PHE A 59 -12.41 3.70 -6.93
N ASN A 60 -13.57 4.22 -6.59
CA ASN A 60 -13.82 5.66 -6.68
C ASN A 60 -13.26 6.44 -5.48
N GLU A 61 -13.07 5.78 -4.34
CA GLU A 61 -12.74 6.45 -3.07
C GLU A 61 -11.69 5.68 -2.27
N LEU A 62 -10.77 6.45 -1.69
CA LEU A 62 -9.82 6.02 -0.68
C LEU A 62 -10.37 6.43 0.69
N VAL A 63 -10.33 5.53 1.66
CA VAL A 63 -10.72 5.83 3.03
C VAL A 63 -9.49 6.18 3.84
N TRP A 64 -9.60 7.18 4.70
CA TRP A 64 -8.61 7.46 5.73
C TRP A 64 -9.25 7.38 7.11
N PHE A 65 -8.51 6.88 8.10
CA PHE A 65 -8.90 6.79 9.50
C PHE A 65 -7.80 7.35 10.38
N ASP A 66 -8.15 8.38 11.15
CA ASP A 66 -7.27 9.02 12.13
C ASP A 66 -7.41 8.30 13.46
N ILE A 67 -6.34 7.60 13.85
CA ILE A 67 -6.32 6.77 15.06
C ILE A 67 -6.47 7.62 16.33
N SER A 68 -5.99 8.86 16.31
CA SER A 68 -5.96 9.73 17.49
C SER A 68 -7.34 10.27 17.81
N PHE A 69 -8.09 10.64 16.77
CA PHE A 69 -9.42 11.23 16.90
C PHE A 69 -10.56 10.26 16.61
N GLU A 70 -10.25 9.00 16.25
CA GLU A 70 -11.22 7.94 15.93
C GLU A 70 -12.27 8.36 14.89
N ARG A 71 -11.82 9.13 13.89
CA ARG A 71 -12.65 9.67 12.81
C ARG A 71 -12.11 9.22 11.46
N PHE A 72 -12.99 9.15 10.47
CA PHE A 72 -12.63 8.76 9.12
C PHE A 72 -13.20 9.76 8.11
N GLY A 73 -12.72 9.64 6.88
CA GLY A 73 -13.27 10.35 5.75
C GLY A 73 -12.84 9.69 4.45
N TYR A 74 -13.23 10.33 3.35
CA TYR A 74 -13.00 9.84 2.01
C TYR A 74 -12.16 10.83 1.22
N ILE A 75 -11.27 10.29 0.40
CA ILE A 75 -10.44 11.00 -0.57
C ILE A 75 -10.85 10.46 -1.93
N LYS A 76 -11.11 11.34 -2.89
CA LYS A 76 -11.39 10.89 -4.25
C LYS A 76 -10.10 10.40 -4.88
N MET A 77 -10.12 9.21 -5.48
CA MET A 77 -8.94 8.71 -6.18
C MET A 77 -8.57 9.64 -7.36
N PRO A 78 -7.28 9.86 -7.65
CA PRO A 78 -6.84 10.68 -8.78
C PRO A 78 -7.05 9.98 -10.13
N ILE A 79 -7.42 8.70 -10.12
CA ILE A 79 -7.60 7.86 -11.29
C ILE A 79 -8.94 7.14 -11.15
N THR A 80 -9.77 7.16 -12.18
CA THR A 80 -10.84 6.17 -12.34
C THR A 80 -10.20 4.91 -12.88
N LEU A 81 -10.04 3.89 -12.03
CA LEU A 81 -9.37 2.66 -12.43
C LEU A 81 -10.40 1.66 -12.95
N GLU A 82 -10.27 1.26 -14.21
CA GLU A 82 -10.83 0.00 -14.68
C GLU A 82 -9.73 -1.07 -14.56
N LEU A 83 -9.48 -1.56 -13.34
CA LEU A 83 -8.37 -2.51 -13.12
C LEU A 83 -8.63 -3.81 -13.88
N SER A 84 -7.72 -4.13 -14.81
CA SER A 84 -7.65 -5.48 -15.36
C SER A 84 -7.06 -6.46 -14.33
N PRO A 85 -7.24 -7.79 -14.48
CA PRO A 85 -6.65 -8.78 -13.57
C PRO A 85 -5.12 -8.74 -13.47
N PHE A 86 -4.45 -8.05 -14.39
CA PHE A 86 -2.99 -7.94 -14.49
C PHE A 86 -2.47 -6.57 -14.01
N GLU A 87 -3.35 -5.71 -13.53
CA GLU A 87 -3.01 -4.41 -12.98
C GLU A 87 -3.12 -4.41 -11.47
N GLU A 88 -2.21 -3.67 -10.83
CA GLU A 88 -2.19 -3.55 -9.39
C GLU A 88 -2.15 -2.10 -8.95
N LEU A 89 -2.81 -1.85 -7.82
CA LEU A 89 -2.80 -0.57 -7.13
C LEU A 89 -2.25 -0.79 -5.71
N VAL A 90 -1.20 -0.06 -5.37
CA VAL A 90 -0.53 -0.11 -4.08
C VAL A 90 -0.45 1.28 -3.47
N LEU A 91 -0.82 1.41 -2.21
CA LEU A 91 -0.57 2.61 -1.41
C LEU A 91 0.87 2.60 -0.89
N VAL A 92 1.59 3.70 -1.09
CA VAL A 92 2.98 3.86 -0.66
C VAL A 92 3.19 5.16 0.11
N ASN A 93 4.06 5.15 1.11
CA ASN A 93 4.50 6.38 1.76
C ASN A 93 5.68 6.97 0.97
N TYR A 94 5.41 7.85 0.03
CA TYR A 94 6.44 8.46 -0.81
C TYR A 94 6.90 9.79 -0.22
N LYS A 95 8.06 9.78 0.45
CA LYS A 95 8.67 10.97 1.09
C LYS A 95 7.73 11.67 2.09
N GLY A 96 7.00 10.88 2.88
CA GLY A 96 6.04 11.40 3.87
C GLY A 96 4.67 11.75 3.29
N LYS A 97 4.45 11.54 1.98
CA LYS A 97 3.18 11.79 1.30
C LYS A 97 2.49 10.48 0.96
N LEU A 98 1.16 10.52 0.97
CA LEU A 98 0.36 9.42 0.44
C LEU A 98 0.61 9.30 -1.07
N GLY A 99 1.09 8.14 -1.50
CA GLY A 99 1.25 7.76 -2.89
C GLY A 99 0.28 6.65 -3.28
N CYS A 100 -0.38 6.78 -4.42
CA CYS A 100 -1.14 5.73 -5.08
C CYS A 100 -0.35 5.28 -6.31
N LEU A 101 0.19 4.06 -6.29
CA LEU A 101 1.02 3.52 -7.35
C LEU A 101 0.26 2.44 -8.09
N HIS A 102 -0.07 2.73 -9.35
CA HIS A 102 -0.68 1.82 -10.30
C HIS A 102 0.39 1.29 -11.26
N TYR A 103 0.39 -0.01 -11.55
CA TYR A 103 1.36 -0.58 -12.47
C TYR A 103 0.85 -1.82 -13.19
N ASN A 104 1.43 -2.05 -14.36
CA ASN A 104 1.28 -3.26 -15.16
C ASN A 104 2.65 -3.69 -15.70
N LYS A 105 2.67 -4.61 -16.68
CA LYS A 105 3.92 -5.13 -17.27
C LYS A 105 4.70 -4.10 -18.10
N ASP A 106 4.05 -3.04 -18.57
CA ASP A 106 4.61 -2.08 -19.53
C ASP A 106 4.91 -0.74 -18.85
N SER A 107 4.01 -0.24 -18.01
CA SER A 107 4.11 1.07 -17.36
C SER A 107 3.75 1.04 -15.87
N ALA A 108 4.31 2.00 -15.15
CA ALA A 108 3.94 2.30 -13.79
C ALA A 108 3.72 3.80 -13.62
N GLU A 109 2.67 4.15 -12.88
CA GLU A 109 2.27 5.52 -12.59
C GLU A 109 2.05 5.67 -11.09
N MET A 110 2.64 6.71 -10.50
CA MET A 110 2.46 7.04 -9.10
C MET A 110 1.90 8.44 -8.95
N TRP A 111 0.82 8.55 -8.19
CA TRP A 111 0.19 9.81 -7.83
C TRP A 111 0.46 10.10 -6.36
N THR A 112 1.08 11.23 -6.06
CA THR A 112 1.37 11.64 -4.69
C THR A 112 0.48 12.81 -4.30
N MET A 113 -0.22 12.69 -3.19
CA MET A 113 -1.10 13.73 -2.66
C MET A 113 -0.32 14.69 -1.77
N GLU A 114 -0.55 15.99 -1.92
CA GLU A 114 -0.17 16.94 -0.87
C GLU A 114 -0.98 16.66 0.41
N ASP A 115 -0.45 17.08 1.56
CA ASP A 115 -1.09 16.81 2.85
C ASP A 115 -2.52 17.37 2.89
N HIS A 116 -3.50 16.48 2.82
CA HIS A 116 -4.92 16.83 2.82
C HIS A 116 -5.39 17.52 4.11
N ASN A 117 -4.63 17.43 5.20
CA ASN A 117 -4.91 18.17 6.42
C ASN A 117 -4.44 19.63 6.37
N LYS A 118 -3.55 19.97 5.43
CA LYS A 118 -2.99 21.32 5.27
C LYS A 118 -3.61 22.11 4.14
N THR A 119 -4.13 21.45 3.10
CA THR A 119 -4.73 22.10 1.94
C THR A 119 -6.26 22.04 2.01
N LYS A 120 -6.94 23.10 1.54
CA LYS A 120 -8.41 23.11 1.43
C LYS A 120 -8.94 22.30 0.25
N GLN A 121 -8.07 22.03 -0.72
CA GLN A 121 -8.38 21.30 -1.94
C GLN A 121 -7.42 20.12 -2.09
N GLN A 122 -7.92 19.07 -2.71
CA GLN A 122 -7.16 17.87 -3.00
C GLN A 122 -6.21 18.12 -4.17
N GLU A 123 -4.90 18.07 -3.92
CA GLU A 123 -3.86 18.31 -4.92
C GLU A 123 -3.01 17.06 -5.10
N TRP A 124 -2.84 16.64 -6.36
CA TRP A 124 -2.08 15.46 -6.74
C TRP A 124 -0.96 15.80 -7.72
N SER A 125 0.18 15.15 -7.56
CA SER A 125 1.29 15.16 -8.52
C SER A 125 1.49 13.77 -9.12
N LYS A 126 1.73 13.69 -10.43
CA LYS A 126 1.92 12.43 -11.16
C LYS A 126 3.40 12.20 -11.49
N ILE A 127 3.86 10.97 -11.30
CA ILE A 127 5.16 10.46 -11.75
C ILE A 127 4.91 9.22 -12.60
N VAL A 128 5.51 9.16 -13.79
CA VAL A 128 5.38 8.02 -14.71
C VAL A 128 6.75 7.42 -14.94
N PHE A 129 6.85 6.09 -14.93
CA PHE A 129 8.08 5.37 -15.18
C PHE A 129 7.83 4.03 -15.89
N SER A 130 8.86 3.53 -16.56
CA SER A 130 8.79 2.25 -17.27
C SER A 130 8.75 1.09 -16.27
N ALA A 131 7.77 0.20 -16.41
CA ALA A 131 7.78 -1.08 -15.70
C ALA A 131 8.57 -2.14 -16.49
N HIS A 132 8.90 -1.87 -17.75
CA HIS A 132 9.64 -2.79 -18.61
C HIS A 132 11.01 -3.17 -18.01
N ASP A 133 11.77 -2.19 -17.53
CA ASP A 133 13.07 -2.42 -16.89
C ASP A 133 12.93 -3.31 -15.63
N LEU A 134 11.78 -3.26 -14.96
CA LEU A 134 11.47 -4.06 -13.78
C LEU A 134 11.11 -5.50 -14.18
N VAL A 135 10.28 -5.66 -15.22
CA VAL A 135 9.91 -6.98 -15.77
C VAL A 135 11.12 -7.70 -16.34
N GLU A 136 11.99 -7.01 -17.10
CA GLU A 136 13.22 -7.61 -17.64
C GLU A 136 14.15 -8.12 -16.53
N ARG A 137 14.24 -7.39 -15.41
CA ARG A 137 15.11 -7.75 -14.28
C ARG A 137 14.56 -8.85 -13.39
N LEU A 138 13.24 -8.90 -13.23
CA LEU A 138 12.57 -9.82 -12.30
C LEU A 138 11.97 -11.05 -12.99
N GLY A 139 11.94 -11.04 -14.32
CA GLY A 139 11.40 -12.11 -15.14
C GLY A 139 9.88 -12.18 -15.11
N TYR A 140 9.34 -13.14 -15.86
CA TYR A 140 7.90 -13.33 -16.06
C TYR A 140 7.15 -13.84 -14.81
N GLY A 141 7.87 -14.23 -13.74
CA GLY A 141 7.28 -14.61 -12.45
C GLY A 141 6.56 -13.45 -11.74
N GLY A 142 6.76 -12.22 -12.23
CA GLY A 142 6.12 -11.03 -11.74
C GLY A 142 6.80 -10.46 -10.50
N PHE A 143 6.47 -9.21 -10.21
CA PHE A 143 6.99 -8.50 -9.05
C PHE A 143 5.82 -7.92 -8.26
N CYS A 144 6.09 -7.57 -7.01
CA CYS A 144 5.22 -6.72 -6.22
C CYS A 144 6.00 -5.54 -5.65
N ILE A 145 5.26 -4.47 -5.36
CA ILE A 145 5.80 -3.29 -4.71
C ILE A 145 5.49 -3.39 -3.23
N ALA A 146 6.54 -3.43 -2.42
CA ALA A 146 6.42 -3.55 -0.96
C ALA A 146 6.28 -2.18 -0.28
N GLY A 147 6.64 -1.09 -0.96
CA GLY A 147 6.57 0.26 -0.42
C GLY A 147 7.57 1.20 -1.07
N ALA A 148 7.94 2.25 -0.32
CA ALA A 148 8.97 3.20 -0.72
C ALA A 148 9.88 3.54 0.46
N THR A 149 11.14 3.83 0.16
CA THR A 149 12.12 4.30 1.16
C THR A 149 11.87 5.77 1.51
N PRO A 150 12.39 6.26 2.66
CA PRO A 150 12.34 7.69 2.99
C PRO A 150 12.96 8.60 1.92
N ASN A 151 13.93 8.09 1.16
CA ASN A 151 14.57 8.80 0.05
C ASN A 151 13.72 8.82 -1.23
N GLY A 152 12.60 8.08 -1.25
CA GLY A 152 11.68 7.94 -2.37
C GLY A 152 12.18 6.99 -3.45
N GLU A 153 12.89 5.93 -3.06
CA GLU A 153 13.10 4.78 -3.92
C GLU A 153 11.93 3.81 -3.71
N ILE A 154 11.38 3.26 -4.79
CA ILE A 154 10.34 2.23 -4.74
C ILE A 154 11.02 0.89 -4.41
N VAL A 155 10.47 0.17 -3.43
CA VAL A 155 10.96 -1.14 -3.02
C VAL A 155 10.18 -2.21 -3.76
N ILE A 156 10.90 -3.00 -4.55
CA ILE A 156 10.34 -3.98 -5.48
C ILE A 156 10.90 -5.34 -5.13
N MET A 157 10.04 -6.34 -5.09
CA MET A 157 10.43 -7.71 -4.75
C MET A 157 9.77 -8.73 -5.68
N PRO A 158 10.34 -9.94 -5.79
CA PRO A 158 9.67 -11.05 -6.47
C PRO A 158 8.32 -11.33 -5.84
N ARG A 159 7.30 -11.55 -6.68
CA ARG A 159 5.98 -11.96 -6.20
C ARG A 159 6.01 -13.34 -5.56
N THR A 160 6.83 -14.23 -6.12
CA THR A 160 7.01 -15.60 -5.65
C THR A 160 8.49 -15.83 -5.35
N LEU A 161 8.76 -16.42 -4.20
CA LEU A 161 10.10 -16.86 -3.82
C LEU A 161 10.20 -18.37 -4.11
N GLU A 162 11.23 -18.78 -4.82
CA GLU A 162 11.54 -20.20 -4.96
C GLU A 162 12.29 -20.69 -3.71
N PRO A 163 12.09 -21.94 -3.25
CA PRO A 163 12.68 -22.44 -2.00
C PRO A 163 14.20 -22.35 -1.90
N ALA A 164 14.91 -22.25 -3.03
CA ALA A 164 16.37 -22.16 -3.10
C ALA A 164 16.88 -20.74 -3.39
N GLN A 165 16.00 -19.75 -3.57
CA GLN A 165 16.40 -18.38 -3.87
C GLN A 165 16.52 -17.55 -2.59
N PRO A 166 17.60 -16.77 -2.42
CA PRO A 166 17.70 -15.82 -1.33
C PRO A 166 16.63 -14.73 -1.49
N PHE A 167 16.18 -14.16 -0.38
CA PHE A 167 15.33 -12.99 -0.42
C PHE A 167 16.11 -11.76 -0.89
N TYR A 168 15.59 -11.06 -1.88
CA TYR A 168 16.17 -9.82 -2.38
C TYR A 168 15.09 -8.80 -2.68
N ALA A 169 15.47 -7.52 -2.62
CA ALA A 169 14.66 -6.43 -3.11
C ALA A 169 15.50 -5.50 -3.99
N PHE A 170 14.82 -4.86 -4.94
CA PHE A 170 15.37 -3.79 -5.75
C PHE A 170 14.83 -2.46 -5.29
N TYR A 171 15.71 -1.46 -5.32
CA TYR A 171 15.40 -0.08 -5.02
C TYR A 171 15.42 0.70 -6.32
N TYR A 172 14.27 1.26 -6.69
CA TYR A 172 14.11 2.00 -7.93
C TYR A 172 13.90 3.48 -7.64
N ASP A 173 14.78 4.34 -8.15
CA ASP A 173 14.58 5.79 -8.08
C ASP A 173 13.79 6.26 -9.33
N PRO A 174 12.50 6.62 -9.18
CA PRO A 174 11.68 7.05 -10.30
C PRO A 174 12.10 8.41 -10.87
N LYS A 175 12.89 9.21 -10.15
CA LYS A 175 13.40 10.50 -10.66
C LYS A 175 14.65 10.32 -11.53
N GLN A 176 15.49 9.36 -11.18
CA GLN A 176 16.73 9.08 -11.91
C GLN A 176 16.57 8.00 -12.98
N ASN A 177 15.42 7.30 -13.01
CA ASN A 177 15.16 6.13 -13.84
C ASN A 177 16.29 5.09 -13.70
N ARG A 178 16.64 4.77 -12.45
CA ARG A 178 17.76 3.86 -12.10
C ARG A 178 17.33 2.86 -11.04
N CYS A 179 17.79 1.62 -11.21
CA CYS A 179 17.67 0.55 -10.22
C CYS A 179 19.00 0.33 -9.50
N ALA A 180 18.98 0.18 -8.18
CA ALA A 180 20.04 -0.41 -7.39
C ALA A 180 19.54 -1.74 -6.77
N GLY A 181 20.35 -2.79 -6.83
CA GLY A 181 20.02 -4.09 -6.23
C GLY A 181 20.64 -4.22 -4.84
N GLY A 182 19.90 -4.82 -3.90
CA GLY A 182 20.42 -5.24 -2.60
C GLY A 182 20.04 -6.69 -2.30
N GLN A 183 21.01 -7.52 -1.91
CA GLN A 183 20.75 -8.84 -1.34
C GLN A 183 20.61 -8.71 0.18
N PHE A 184 19.62 -9.38 0.77
CA PHE A 184 19.51 -9.46 2.23
C PHE A 184 20.10 -10.79 2.71
N GLU A 185 21.20 -10.74 3.45
CA GLU A 185 21.86 -11.95 3.98
C GLU A 185 21.32 -12.39 5.35
N ARG A 186 20.40 -11.65 5.97
CA ARG A 186 19.82 -12.01 7.28
C ARG A 186 18.33 -11.73 7.37
N PHE A 187 17.55 -12.80 7.28
CA PHE A 187 16.14 -12.85 7.67
C PHE A 187 16.08 -13.25 9.16
N LEU A 188 15.58 -12.39 10.04
CA LEU A 188 15.23 -12.75 11.42
C LEU A 188 13.73 -13.07 11.48
N GLY A 189 13.36 -14.24 10.97
CA GLY A 189 11.99 -14.75 11.06
C GLY A 189 11.76 -15.92 10.11
N GLU A 190 11.40 -17.09 10.64
CA GLU A 190 10.95 -18.20 9.79
C GLU A 190 9.58 -17.86 9.19
N LEU A 191 9.50 -17.72 7.87
CA LEU A 191 8.22 -17.70 7.15
C LEU A 191 7.82 -19.15 6.88
N LYS A 192 6.82 -19.65 7.64
CA LYS A 192 6.12 -20.89 7.27
C LYS A 192 5.15 -20.58 6.14
N SER A 193 5.15 -21.41 5.11
CA SER A 193 4.26 -21.31 3.95
C SER A 193 2.80 -21.20 4.41
N GLY A 194 2.14 -20.08 4.13
CA GLY A 194 0.70 -19.91 4.39
C GLY A 194 0.25 -18.50 4.76
N GLU A 195 1.14 -17.61 5.21
CA GLU A 195 0.76 -16.26 5.65
C GLU A 195 1.72 -15.22 5.10
N LEU A 196 1.46 -14.73 3.88
CA LEU A 196 2.07 -13.52 3.35
C LEU A 196 1.20 -12.32 3.75
N ASN A 197 1.25 -11.95 5.03
CA ASN A 197 0.92 -10.59 5.47
C ASN A 197 2.24 -9.92 5.83
N ILE A 198 2.90 -9.34 4.83
CA ILE A 198 4.06 -8.49 5.07
C ILE A 198 3.52 -7.16 5.60
N ALA A 199 3.30 -7.08 6.91
CA ALA A 199 3.33 -5.80 7.60
C ALA A 199 4.80 -5.37 7.68
N CYS A 200 5.27 -4.61 6.69
CA CYS A 200 6.52 -3.87 6.83
C CYS A 200 6.29 -2.77 7.87
N GLU A 201 6.63 -3.03 9.13
CA GLU A 201 6.91 -1.97 10.09
C GLU A 201 8.22 -1.29 9.66
N LEU A 202 8.12 -0.02 9.27
CA LEU A 202 9.23 0.94 9.21
C LEU A 202 9.13 1.88 10.42
#